data_AF-A0A917TUP2-F1
#
_entry.id   AF-A0A917TUP2-F1
#
_cell.length_a   1.000
_cell.length_b   1.000
_cell.length_c   1.000
_cell.angle_alpha   90.00
_cell.angle_beta   90.00
_cell.angle_gamma   90.00
#
_symmetry.space_group_name_H-M   'P 1'
#
loop_
_entity.id
_entity.type
_entity.pdbx_description
1 polymer ?
#
loop_
_entity_poly.entity_id
_entity_poly.type
_entity_poly.pdbx_seq_one_letter_code
_entity_poly.pdbx_strand_id
1 'polypeptide(L)'
;MRHAFQYGWWGYVDKDLRAVLGDPVAGGLGRTFCGGGDLISCRQILLDTLRTAATTPAATTYPGDGSCAAGDQWCADAIIQSPLGGIKHATIAWQNRPTYQQVVSFPARRGADLTNLAVGRPVTASSNQLLYPAARAVDGDLGTRWASSWSDNQWIRVDLGGVRQVGRVILAWEAAYARSYRIEVSTDGTTWRQVWSTTAGDGGTDVAAFAPQQARYVRMVGLTRGTSYGFSLWELSVYAH
;
A
#
# COMPACT_ATOMS: atom_id res chain seq x y z
N MET A 1 -24.19 12.07 -23.19
CA MET A 1 -22.97 11.48 -22.59
C MET A 1 -22.81 12.07 -21.19
N ARG A 2 -22.95 11.27 -20.14
CA ARG A 2 -22.81 11.73 -18.74
C ARG A 2 -21.42 11.37 -18.26
N HIS A 3 -20.59 12.36 -18.01
CA HIS A 3 -19.20 12.22 -17.59
C HIS A 3 -19.12 11.99 -16.07
N ALA A 4 -18.21 11.12 -15.62
CA ALA A 4 -18.05 10.75 -14.20
C ALA A 4 -17.55 11.90 -13.29
N PHE A 5 -17.16 13.04 -13.85
CA PHE A 5 -16.54 14.14 -13.11
C PHE A 5 -17.48 15.06 -12.32
N GLN A 6 -18.78 15.09 -12.62
CA GLN A 6 -19.69 15.96 -11.86
C GLN A 6 -20.30 15.26 -10.64
N TYR A 7 -20.17 13.93 -10.51
CA TYR A 7 -20.90 13.16 -9.50
C TYR A 7 -20.11 12.02 -8.82
N GLY A 8 -18.81 11.85 -9.13
CA GLY A 8 -17.97 10.82 -8.52
C GLY A 8 -17.44 11.23 -7.14
N TRP A 9 -17.90 10.54 -6.09
CA TRP A 9 -17.68 10.76 -4.65
C TRP A 9 -18.17 12.11 -4.09
N TRP A 10 -17.78 13.23 -4.74
CA TRP A 10 -18.28 14.57 -4.42
C TRP A 10 -19.78 14.72 -4.67
N GLY A 11 -20.34 13.99 -5.64
CA GLY A 11 -21.77 14.04 -5.95
C GLY A 11 -22.67 13.47 -4.86
N TYR A 12 -22.14 12.67 -3.94
CA TYR A 12 -22.90 12.14 -2.81
C TYR A 12 -22.86 13.10 -1.63
N VAL A 13 -21.67 13.60 -1.28
CA VAL A 13 -21.48 14.60 -0.21
C VAL A 13 -22.16 15.93 -0.56
N ASP A 14 -22.02 16.42 -1.79
CA ASP A 14 -22.71 17.63 -2.28
C ASP A 14 -24.23 17.46 -2.22
N LYS A 15 -24.73 16.29 -2.63
CA LYS A 15 -26.15 15.98 -2.63
C LYS A 15 -26.74 15.88 -1.22
N ASP A 16 -26.02 15.28 -0.28
CA ASP A 16 -26.41 15.24 1.13
C ASP A 16 -26.36 16.63 1.77
N LEU A 17 -25.33 17.43 1.49
CA LEU A 17 -25.23 18.82 1.94
C LEU A 17 -26.40 19.66 1.41
N ARG A 18 -26.70 19.55 0.11
CA ARG A 18 -27.83 20.24 -0.52
C ARG A 18 -29.17 19.80 0.07
N ALA A 19 -29.38 18.50 0.31
CA ALA A 19 -30.57 18.01 0.99
C ALA A 19 -30.69 18.54 2.44
N VAL A 20 -29.59 18.58 3.21
CA VAL A 20 -29.55 19.14 4.57
C VAL A 20 -29.83 20.64 4.58
N LEU A 21 -29.43 21.36 3.53
CA LEU A 21 -29.65 22.80 3.34
C LEU A 21 -31.02 23.15 2.72
N GLY A 22 -31.81 22.14 2.32
CA GLY A 22 -33.17 22.32 1.79
C GLY A 22 -33.27 22.50 0.28
N ASP A 23 -32.20 22.25 -0.47
CA ASP A 23 -32.19 22.33 -1.93
C ASP A 23 -32.91 21.14 -2.59
N PRO A 24 -33.56 21.33 -3.75
CA PRO A 24 -34.17 20.25 -4.52
C PRO A 24 -33.11 19.34 -5.16
N VAL A 25 -33.25 18.04 -4.93
CA VAL A 25 -32.30 17.01 -5.38
C VAL A 25 -33.04 15.92 -6.19
N ALA A 26 -32.62 15.69 -7.44
CA ALA A 26 -33.23 14.70 -8.32
C ALA A 26 -32.86 13.26 -7.92
N GLY A 27 -33.86 12.47 -7.51
CA GLY A 27 -33.79 11.05 -7.14
C GLY A 27 -33.12 10.80 -5.77
N GLY A 28 -33.76 10.04 -4.88
CA GLY A 28 -33.13 9.64 -3.61
C GLY A 28 -31.85 8.82 -3.82
N LEU A 29 -30.94 8.83 -2.86
CA LEU A 29 -29.75 7.97 -2.91
C LEU A 29 -30.17 6.50 -2.82
N GLY A 30 -29.56 5.63 -3.63
CA GLY A 30 -29.84 4.18 -3.62
C GLY A 30 -29.43 3.46 -2.32
N ARG A 31 -28.74 4.17 -1.41
CA ARG A 31 -28.40 3.76 -0.04
C ARG A 31 -28.30 5.00 0.84
N THR A 32 -28.79 4.90 2.08
CA THR A 32 -28.73 5.98 3.08
C THR A 32 -27.40 5.90 3.83
N PHE A 33 -26.50 6.85 3.56
CA PHE A 33 -25.11 6.78 4.05
C PHE A 33 -24.88 7.47 5.40
N CYS A 34 -25.69 8.45 5.79
CA CYS A 34 -25.54 9.14 7.06
C CYS A 34 -26.75 8.92 7.99
N GLY A 35 -26.48 8.72 9.28
CA GLY A 35 -27.49 8.58 10.33
C GLY A 35 -28.48 7.42 10.17
N GLY A 36 -28.17 6.39 9.37
CA GLY A 36 -29.11 5.31 9.05
C GLY A 36 -30.36 5.76 8.26
N GLY A 37 -30.32 6.98 7.70
CA GLY A 37 -31.44 7.61 7.01
C GLY A 37 -32.23 8.65 7.79
N ASP A 38 -31.83 8.94 9.03
CA ASP A 38 -32.36 10.08 9.77
C ASP A 38 -31.55 11.36 9.50
N LEU A 39 -32.24 12.39 9.00
CA LEU A 39 -31.63 13.68 8.63
C LEU A 39 -31.07 14.42 9.85
N ILE A 40 -31.73 14.32 11.00
CA ILE A 40 -31.29 15.01 12.22
C ILE A 40 -29.98 14.40 12.71
N SER A 41 -29.91 13.07 12.77
CA SER A 41 -28.70 12.33 13.14
C SER A 41 -27.57 12.55 12.13
N CYS A 42 -27.87 12.59 10.83
CA CYS A 42 -26.89 12.92 9.79
C CYS A 42 -26.29 14.31 9.99
N ARG A 43 -27.14 15.32 10.21
CA ARG A 43 -26.71 16.70 10.49
C ARG A 43 -25.83 16.76 11.74
N GLN A 44 -26.22 16.05 12.80
CA GLN A 44 -25.46 16.04 14.04
C GLN A 44 -24.05 15.44 13.86
N ILE A 45 -23.94 14.29 13.19
CA ILE A 45 -22.65 13.65 12.89
C ILE A 45 -21.75 14.58 12.06
N LEU A 46 -22.31 15.25 11.04
CA LEU A 46 -21.55 16.20 10.23
C LEU A 46 -21.05 17.39 11.06
N LEU A 47 -21.90 17.95 11.92
CA LEU A 47 -21.50 19.07 12.77
C LEU A 47 -20.45 18.66 13.79
N ASP A 48 -20.57 17.47 14.39
CA ASP A 48 -19.61 16.99 15.39
C ASP A 48 -18.26 16.63 14.77
N THR A 49 -18.26 16.05 13.57
CA THR A 49 -17.02 15.80 12.81
C THR A 49 -16.34 17.10 12.40
N LEU A 50 -17.11 18.11 11.94
CA LEU A 50 -16.58 19.45 11.64
C LEU A 50 -16.01 20.14 12.88
N ARG A 51 -16.69 20.06 14.03
CA ARG A 51 -16.16 20.61 15.30
C ARG A 51 -14.88 19.92 15.71
N THR A 52 -14.83 18.59 15.61
CA THR A 52 -13.63 17.80 15.93
C THR A 52 -12.47 18.17 15.01
N ALA A 53 -12.73 18.32 13.71
CA ALA A 53 -11.72 18.75 12.75
C ALA A 53 -11.24 20.17 13.04
N ALA A 54 -12.14 21.10 13.37
CA ALA A 54 -11.81 22.49 13.69
C ALA A 54 -10.98 22.66 14.97
N THR A 55 -11.10 21.72 15.93
CA THR A 55 -10.32 21.74 17.17
C THR A 55 -9.04 20.91 17.09
N THR A 56 -8.86 20.11 16.03
CA THR A 56 -7.63 19.32 15.84
C THR A 56 -6.51 20.26 15.36
N PRO A 57 -5.40 20.38 16.10
CA PRO A 57 -4.27 21.21 15.66
C PRO A 57 -3.75 20.75 14.30
N ALA A 58 -3.40 21.71 13.43
CA ALA A 58 -2.83 21.41 12.11
C ALA A 58 -1.59 20.51 12.22
N ALA A 59 -0.80 20.64 13.29
CA ALA A 59 0.36 19.78 13.53
C ALA A 59 0.01 18.31 13.79
N THR A 60 -1.21 17.98 14.22
CA THR A 60 -1.65 16.58 14.35
C THR A 60 -1.95 15.97 12.98
N THR A 61 -2.56 16.75 12.09
CA THR A 61 -2.85 16.33 10.71
C THR A 61 -1.59 16.35 9.84
N TYR A 62 -0.69 17.30 10.12
CA TYR A 62 0.56 17.55 9.40
C TYR A 62 1.74 17.54 10.39
N PRO A 63 2.23 16.37 10.83
CA PRO A 63 3.24 16.26 11.91
C PRO A 63 4.64 16.78 11.55
N GLY A 64 4.86 17.23 10.31
CA GLY A 64 6.17 17.63 9.80
C GLY A 64 7.03 16.42 9.39
N ASP A 65 8.04 16.68 8.56
CA ASP A 65 9.00 15.70 8.08
C ASP A 65 10.34 16.39 7.76
N GLY A 66 11.28 15.68 7.11
CA GLY A 66 12.57 16.25 6.73
C GLY A 66 12.51 17.40 5.71
N SER A 67 11.32 17.68 5.15
CA SER A 67 11.10 18.73 4.16
C SER A 67 10.13 19.83 4.63
N CYS A 68 9.17 19.50 5.51
CA CYS A 68 8.11 20.41 5.94
C CYS A 68 8.02 20.52 7.47
N ALA A 69 7.74 21.72 7.97
CA ALA A 69 7.50 21.94 9.41
C ALA A 69 6.16 21.34 9.85
N ALA A 70 6.05 20.99 11.14
CA ALA A 70 4.78 20.55 11.72
C ALA A 70 3.73 21.67 11.64
N GLY A 71 2.53 21.33 11.14
CA GLY A 71 1.43 22.27 10.91
C GLY A 71 1.50 23.04 9.59
N ASP A 72 2.57 22.87 8.80
CA ASP A 72 2.68 23.48 7.48
C ASP A 72 1.91 22.67 6.43
N GLN A 73 0.59 22.87 6.42
CA GLN A 73 -0.31 22.25 5.45
C GLN A 73 0.13 22.51 4.01
N TRP A 74 0.54 23.73 3.70
CA TRP A 74 0.88 24.12 2.34
C TRP A 74 2.09 23.33 1.81
N CYS A 75 3.14 23.22 2.62
CA CYS A 75 4.29 22.38 2.31
C CYS A 75 3.89 20.89 2.24
N ALA A 76 3.04 20.44 3.16
CA ALA A 76 2.58 19.05 3.21
C ALA A 76 1.67 18.64 2.03
N ASP A 77 1.00 19.58 1.39
CA ASP A 77 0.17 19.31 0.21
C ASP A 77 0.93 19.62 -1.11
N ALA A 78 2.16 20.13 -1.04
CA ALA A 78 3.00 20.41 -2.20
C ALA A 78 3.71 19.17 -2.75
N ILE A 79 3.96 19.17 -4.07
CA ILE A 79 4.78 18.15 -4.72
C ILE A 79 6.25 18.49 -4.49
N ILE A 80 6.97 17.61 -3.80
CA ILE A 80 8.42 17.72 -3.58
C ILE A 80 9.13 16.85 -4.62
N GLN A 81 9.92 17.47 -5.49
CA GLN A 81 10.74 16.78 -6.48
C GLN A 81 12.11 16.45 -5.87
N SER A 82 12.53 15.19 -5.96
CA SER A 82 13.92 14.81 -5.63
C SER A 82 14.78 14.97 -6.89
N PRO A 83 15.67 15.98 -6.97
CA PRO A 83 16.42 16.24 -8.19
C PRO A 83 17.48 15.17 -8.43
N LEU A 84 17.41 14.49 -9.57
CA LEU A 84 18.53 13.74 -10.15
C LEU A 84 19.34 14.70 -11.02
N GLY A 85 20.38 15.30 -10.44
CA GLY A 85 21.34 16.17 -11.13
C GLY A 85 20.95 17.65 -11.17
N GLY A 86 21.67 18.48 -10.40
CA GLY A 86 21.95 19.92 -10.61
C GLY A 86 20.79 20.94 -10.69
N ILE A 87 19.60 20.56 -11.12
CA ILE A 87 18.48 21.46 -11.36
C ILE A 87 17.48 21.31 -10.21
N LYS A 88 17.41 22.34 -9.36
CA LYS A 88 16.39 22.44 -8.31
C LYS A 88 15.19 23.21 -8.87
N HIS A 89 13.99 22.65 -8.71
CA HIS A 89 12.74 23.34 -9.01
C HIS A 89 12.10 23.79 -7.68
N ALA A 90 11.56 25.01 -7.64
CA ALA A 90 10.79 25.48 -6.50
C ALA A 90 9.55 24.59 -6.26
N THR A 91 9.11 24.48 -5.01
CA THR A 91 7.87 23.79 -4.65
C THR A 91 6.71 24.42 -5.42
N ILE A 92 5.97 23.59 -6.15
CA ILE A 92 4.77 24.01 -6.86
C ILE A 92 3.54 23.55 -6.09
N ALA A 93 2.53 24.41 -6.02
CA ALA A 93 1.22 24.02 -5.52
C ALA A 93 0.70 22.84 -6.35
N TRP A 94 0.04 21.88 -5.70
CA TRP A 94 -0.66 20.83 -6.42
C TRP A 94 -1.78 21.46 -7.26
N GLN A 95 -1.52 21.66 -8.55
CA GLN A 95 -2.53 22.11 -9.51
C GLN A 95 -3.19 20.87 -10.10
N ASN A 96 -4.45 20.66 -9.78
CA ASN A 96 -5.29 19.65 -10.42
C ASN A 96 -5.53 20.04 -11.90
N ARG A 97 -4.56 19.77 -12.78
CA ARG A 97 -4.73 19.89 -14.23
C ARG A 97 -5.09 18.51 -14.79
N PRO A 98 -6.36 18.27 -15.17
CA PRO A 98 -6.82 16.96 -15.53
C PRO A 98 -6.38 16.67 -16.96
N THR A 99 -5.28 15.94 -17.11
CA THR A 99 -5.04 15.19 -18.35
C THR A 99 -4.71 13.73 -18.09
N TYR A 100 -4.37 13.37 -16.84
CA TYR A 100 -4.30 11.99 -16.40
C TYR A 100 -4.91 11.87 -15.01
N GLN A 101 -5.94 11.05 -14.90
CA GLN A 101 -6.48 10.63 -13.61
C GLN A 101 -5.52 9.58 -13.05
N GLN A 102 -4.41 10.04 -12.47
CA GLN A 102 -3.50 9.15 -11.78
C GLN A 102 -4.19 8.70 -10.51
N VAL A 103 -4.63 7.44 -10.47
CA VAL A 103 -4.98 6.79 -9.21
C VAL A 103 -3.66 6.63 -8.45
N VAL A 104 -3.36 7.60 -7.59
CA VAL A 104 -2.23 7.50 -6.68
C VAL A 104 -2.73 6.73 -5.46
N SER A 105 -2.40 5.45 -5.36
CA SER A 105 -2.45 4.77 -4.08
C SER A 105 -1.28 5.30 -3.26
N PHE A 106 -1.58 5.96 -2.14
CA PHE A 106 -0.52 6.34 -1.20
C PHE A 106 -0.13 5.08 -0.43
N PRO A 107 1.12 4.58 -0.59
CA PRO A 107 1.53 3.33 0.04
C PRO A 107 1.59 3.48 1.57
N ALA A 108 1.69 4.69 2.09
CA ALA A 108 1.57 4.93 3.52
C ALA A 108 1.16 6.37 3.79
N ARG A 109 0.83 6.64 5.06
CA ARG A 109 0.66 8.00 5.58
C ARG A 109 2.00 8.74 5.52
N ARG A 110 1.97 10.04 5.26
CA ARG A 110 3.17 10.91 5.39
C ARG A 110 3.76 10.72 6.81
N GLY A 111 5.06 10.45 6.88
CA GLY A 111 5.77 10.14 8.14
C GLY A 111 5.84 8.66 8.53
N ALA A 112 5.20 7.76 7.77
CA ALA A 112 5.39 6.31 7.97
C ALA A 112 6.80 5.87 7.54
N ASP A 113 7.38 4.91 8.27
CA ASP A 113 8.64 4.29 7.90
C ASP A 113 8.44 3.43 6.64
N LEU A 114 9.02 3.88 5.52
CA LEU A 114 9.02 3.19 4.23
C LEU A 114 10.31 2.37 4.02
N THR A 115 11.09 2.14 5.06
CA THR A 115 12.30 1.33 4.98
C THR A 115 11.93 -0.11 4.63
N ASN A 116 12.54 -0.65 3.55
CA ASN A 116 12.45 -2.08 3.26
C ASN A 116 13.18 -2.85 4.36
N LEU A 117 12.38 -3.56 5.15
CA LEU A 117 12.80 -4.37 6.28
C LEU A 117 13.64 -5.59 5.87
N ALA A 118 13.50 -6.06 4.63
CA ALA A 118 14.14 -7.27 4.12
C ALA A 118 15.51 -7.03 3.46
N VAL A 119 15.83 -5.81 3.04
CA VAL A 119 17.06 -5.55 2.27
C VAL A 119 18.32 -5.96 3.06
N GLY A 120 19.20 -6.73 2.41
CA GLY A 120 20.44 -7.25 2.97
C GLY A 120 20.27 -8.26 4.11
N ARG A 121 19.05 -8.74 4.37
CA ARG A 121 18.79 -9.67 5.48
C ARG A 121 19.10 -11.13 5.10
N PRO A 122 19.43 -11.99 6.09
CA PRO A 122 19.59 -13.42 5.85
C PRO A 122 18.34 -14.02 5.23
N VAL A 123 18.52 -14.78 4.15
CA VAL A 123 17.42 -15.40 3.42
C VAL A 123 17.73 -16.86 3.12
N THR A 124 16.71 -17.69 3.21
CA THR A 124 16.76 -19.14 2.94
C THR A 124 15.61 -19.50 2.03
N ALA A 125 15.78 -20.49 1.18
CA ALA A 125 14.74 -20.97 0.27
C ALA A 125 14.70 -22.50 0.26
N SER A 126 13.58 -23.05 -0.21
CA SER A 126 13.43 -24.51 -0.42
C SER A 126 14.42 -25.05 -1.44
N SER A 127 14.75 -24.24 -2.45
CA SER A 127 15.70 -24.58 -3.50
C SER A 127 16.25 -23.32 -4.16
N ASN A 128 17.36 -23.49 -4.89
CA ASN A 128 17.95 -22.46 -5.73
C ASN A 128 18.40 -23.08 -7.05
N GLN A 129 18.28 -22.34 -8.14
CA GLN A 129 19.07 -22.61 -9.33
C GLN A 129 20.49 -22.08 -9.13
N LEU A 130 21.47 -22.71 -9.79
CA LEU A 130 22.91 -22.51 -9.54
C LEU A 130 23.35 -21.04 -9.52
N LEU A 131 22.87 -20.23 -10.47
CA LEU A 131 23.25 -18.81 -10.62
C LEU A 131 22.26 -17.83 -9.99
N TYR A 132 21.18 -18.33 -9.37
CA TYR A 132 20.07 -17.51 -8.89
C TYR A 132 19.74 -17.81 -7.41
N PRO A 133 20.68 -17.53 -6.48
CA PRO A 133 20.50 -17.83 -5.07
C PRO A 133 19.48 -16.90 -4.41
N ALA A 134 18.89 -17.35 -3.30
CA ALA A 134 17.86 -16.63 -2.55
C ALA A 134 18.25 -15.20 -2.15
N ALA A 135 19.55 -14.94 -1.90
CA ALA A 135 20.09 -13.63 -1.54
C ALA A 135 19.76 -12.53 -2.56
N ARG A 136 19.58 -12.90 -3.83
CA ARG A 136 19.24 -11.96 -4.91
C ARG A 136 17.82 -11.42 -4.87
N ALA A 137 16.92 -12.02 -4.09
CA ALA A 137 15.57 -11.48 -3.92
C ALA A 137 15.48 -10.46 -2.77
N VAL A 138 16.58 -10.11 -2.12
CA VAL A 138 16.59 -9.15 -1.00
C VAL A 138 17.82 -8.25 -1.04
N ASP A 139 18.46 -8.11 -2.20
CA ASP A 139 19.66 -7.26 -2.34
C ASP A 139 19.32 -5.83 -2.79
N GLY A 140 18.04 -5.54 -3.09
CA GLY A 140 17.58 -4.23 -3.51
C GLY A 140 17.89 -3.92 -4.98
N ASP A 141 18.35 -4.91 -5.77
CA ASP A 141 18.67 -4.77 -7.18
C ASP A 141 17.68 -5.54 -8.06
N LEU A 142 16.76 -4.80 -8.70
CA LEU A 142 15.78 -5.36 -9.63
C LEU A 142 16.39 -5.94 -10.93
N GLY A 143 17.70 -5.85 -11.12
CA GLY A 143 18.44 -6.52 -12.19
C GLY A 143 18.88 -7.95 -11.85
N THR A 144 18.71 -8.40 -10.60
CA THR A 144 19.14 -9.73 -10.15
C THR A 144 17.99 -10.49 -9.50
N ARG A 145 18.03 -11.83 -9.54
CA ARG A 145 16.89 -12.65 -9.12
C ARG A 145 17.27 -13.91 -8.37
N TRP A 146 16.37 -14.32 -7.47
CA TRP A 146 16.28 -15.68 -6.99
C TRP A 146 15.46 -16.52 -7.97
N ALA A 147 15.81 -17.80 -8.13
CA ALA A 147 14.96 -18.76 -8.83
C ALA A 147 14.94 -20.12 -8.14
N SER A 148 13.75 -20.69 -7.97
CA SER A 148 13.57 -22.04 -7.43
C SER A 148 13.80 -23.12 -8.50
N SER A 149 13.88 -24.38 -8.05
CA SER A 149 13.64 -25.55 -8.89
C SER A 149 12.26 -25.49 -9.55
N TRP A 150 12.11 -26.21 -10.67
CA TRP A 150 10.91 -26.18 -11.51
C TRP A 150 9.82 -27.12 -10.99
N SER A 151 9.40 -26.88 -9.76
CA SER A 151 8.36 -27.64 -9.08
C SER A 151 7.51 -26.73 -8.22
N ASP A 152 6.29 -27.17 -7.94
CA ASP A 152 5.35 -26.50 -7.04
C ASP A 152 5.83 -26.59 -5.57
N ASN A 153 5.13 -25.91 -4.67
CA ASN A 153 5.41 -25.91 -3.23
C ASN A 153 6.83 -25.45 -2.85
N GLN A 154 7.30 -24.38 -3.49
CA GLN A 154 8.58 -23.75 -3.16
C GLN A 154 8.36 -22.55 -2.24
N TRP A 155 9.39 -22.19 -1.49
CA TRP A 155 9.31 -21.06 -0.58
C TRP A 155 10.63 -20.31 -0.49
N ILE A 156 10.53 -19.04 -0.13
CA ILE A 156 11.65 -18.16 0.23
C ILE A 156 11.31 -17.41 1.51
N ARG A 157 12.24 -17.42 2.46
CA ARG A 157 12.08 -16.93 3.83
C ARG A 157 13.19 -15.96 4.19
N VAL A 158 12.81 -14.78 4.68
CA VAL A 158 13.71 -13.74 5.18
C VAL A 158 13.69 -13.73 6.72
N ASP A 159 14.87 -13.65 7.36
CA ASP A 159 15.04 -13.35 8.79
C ASP A 159 15.31 -11.84 8.97
N LEU A 160 14.36 -11.12 9.55
CA LEU A 160 14.45 -9.68 9.78
C LEU A 160 15.49 -9.31 10.87
N GLY A 161 16.13 -10.29 11.51
CA GLY A 161 17.15 -10.12 12.55
C GLY A 161 16.59 -9.89 13.96
N GLY A 162 15.28 -9.73 14.08
CA GLY A 162 14.56 -9.51 15.33
C GLY A 162 13.06 -9.38 15.09
N VAL A 163 12.26 -9.46 16.14
CA VAL A 163 10.81 -9.27 16.04
C VAL A 163 10.51 -7.81 15.74
N ARG A 164 9.82 -7.56 14.62
CA ARG A 164 9.37 -6.24 14.19
C ARG A 164 7.92 -6.29 13.74
N GLN A 165 7.31 -5.11 13.67
CA GLN A 165 5.99 -4.96 13.06
C GLN A 165 6.10 -5.11 11.53
N VAL A 166 5.19 -5.89 10.94
CA VAL A 166 5.09 -6.13 9.50
C VAL A 166 3.63 -6.01 9.07
N GLY A 167 3.34 -5.19 8.07
CA GLY A 167 1.98 -4.98 7.55
C GLY A 167 1.87 -5.17 6.03
N ARG A 168 3.00 -5.23 5.33
CA ARG A 168 3.01 -5.36 3.88
C ARG A 168 4.22 -6.12 3.38
N VAL A 169 4.00 -6.92 2.35
CA VAL A 169 5.03 -7.56 1.54
C VAL A 169 4.81 -7.18 0.10
N ILE A 170 5.87 -6.77 -0.61
CA ILE A 170 5.84 -6.51 -2.04
C ILE A 170 6.70 -7.57 -2.72
N LEU A 171 6.16 -8.21 -3.75
CA LEU A 171 6.85 -9.20 -4.56
C LEU A 171 7.01 -8.65 -5.97
N ALA A 172 8.25 -8.44 -6.40
CA ALA A 172 8.57 -8.16 -7.79
C ALA A 172 8.93 -9.47 -8.48
N TRP A 173 7.97 -10.05 -9.20
CA TRP A 173 8.15 -11.29 -9.93
C TRP A 173 8.97 -11.06 -11.20
N GLU A 174 9.74 -12.08 -11.56
CA GLU A 174 10.21 -12.24 -12.93
C GLU A 174 9.08 -12.78 -13.82
N ALA A 175 9.32 -12.99 -15.13
CA ALA A 175 8.36 -13.66 -16.00
C ALA A 175 7.91 -15.04 -15.45
N ALA A 176 8.75 -15.71 -14.65
CA ALA A 176 8.37 -16.92 -13.92
C ALA A 176 7.80 -16.59 -12.52
N TYR A 177 6.47 -16.59 -12.41
CA TYR A 177 5.74 -16.16 -11.20
C TYR A 177 4.88 -17.27 -10.56
N ALA A 178 4.33 -17.00 -9.37
CA ALA A 178 3.35 -17.86 -8.72
C ALA A 178 1.91 -17.48 -9.06
N ARG A 179 1.12 -18.42 -9.59
CA ARG A 179 -0.32 -18.23 -9.78
C ARG A 179 -1.08 -18.36 -8.47
N SER A 180 -0.69 -19.31 -7.64
CA SER A 180 -1.24 -19.48 -6.30
C SER A 180 -0.10 -19.45 -5.29
N TYR A 181 -0.22 -18.59 -4.27
CA TYR A 181 0.78 -18.45 -3.23
C TYR A 181 0.20 -17.76 -1.99
N ARG A 182 0.97 -17.80 -0.90
CA ARG A 182 0.62 -17.13 0.35
C ARG A 182 1.84 -16.50 1.03
N ILE A 183 1.55 -15.52 1.86
CA ILE A 183 2.52 -14.90 2.77
C ILE A 183 2.25 -15.42 4.18
N GLU A 184 3.31 -15.90 4.81
CA GLU A 184 3.31 -16.34 6.19
C GLU A 184 4.32 -15.55 7.00
N VAL A 185 4.00 -15.35 8.28
CA VAL A 185 4.88 -14.72 9.25
C VAL A 185 5.09 -15.61 10.47
N SER A 186 6.23 -15.43 11.13
CA SER A 186 6.60 -16.18 12.33
C SER A 186 7.51 -15.36 13.23
N THR A 187 7.41 -15.55 14.54
CA THR A 187 8.33 -14.98 15.54
C THR A 187 9.46 -15.93 15.93
N ASP A 188 9.25 -17.25 15.77
CA ASP A 188 10.15 -18.32 16.22
C ASP A 188 10.85 -19.06 15.05
N GLY A 189 10.31 -18.96 13.83
CA GLY A 189 10.78 -19.64 12.63
C GLY A 189 10.24 -21.07 12.46
N THR A 190 9.42 -21.54 13.41
CA THR A 190 8.85 -22.89 13.45
C THR A 190 7.33 -22.87 13.35
N THR A 191 6.66 -21.96 14.05
CA THR A 191 5.21 -21.77 14.01
C THR A 191 4.89 -20.67 13.01
N TRP A 192 4.11 -21.00 11.99
CA TRP A 192 3.80 -20.08 10.90
C TRP A 192 2.33 -19.72 10.89
N ARG A 193 2.04 -18.44 10.67
CA ARG A 193 0.67 -17.96 10.47
C ARG A 193 0.56 -17.32 9.09
N GLN A 194 -0.42 -17.78 8.32
CA GLN A 194 -0.81 -17.14 7.07
C GLN A 194 -1.44 -15.77 7.36
N VAL A 195 -0.95 -14.73 6.69
CA VAL A 195 -1.48 -13.36 6.81
C VAL A 195 -2.12 -12.86 5.51
N TRP A 196 -1.80 -13.49 4.38
CA TRP A 196 -2.32 -13.13 3.07
C TRP A 196 -2.19 -14.30 2.09
N SER A 197 -3.08 -14.41 1.10
CA SER A 197 -3.00 -15.42 0.03
C SER A 197 -3.72 -14.99 -1.24
N THR A 198 -3.30 -15.54 -2.38
CA THR A 198 -4.01 -15.45 -3.66
C THR A 198 -3.95 -16.78 -4.41
N THR A 199 -4.94 -17.04 -5.26
CA THR A 199 -4.99 -18.16 -6.21
C THR A 199 -4.99 -17.70 -7.66
N ALA A 200 -4.93 -16.39 -7.90
CA ALA A 200 -5.08 -15.76 -9.20
C ALA A 200 -3.97 -14.73 -9.49
N GLY A 201 -2.74 -14.99 -9.02
CA GLY A 201 -1.57 -14.17 -9.36
C GLY A 201 -1.33 -14.14 -10.87
N ASP A 202 -0.92 -12.97 -11.36
CA ASP A 202 -0.69 -12.64 -12.77
C ASP A 202 0.75 -12.22 -13.07
N GLY A 203 1.63 -12.24 -12.06
CA GLY A 203 3.04 -11.88 -12.16
C GLY A 203 3.27 -10.40 -11.94
N GLY A 204 4.34 -9.84 -12.51
CA GLY A 204 4.66 -8.42 -12.33
C GLY A 204 4.92 -8.07 -10.86
N THR A 205 4.33 -6.98 -10.36
CA THR A 205 4.50 -6.54 -8.96
C THR A 205 3.21 -6.77 -8.17
N ASP A 206 3.31 -7.61 -7.15
CA ASP A 206 2.22 -7.90 -6.24
C ASP A 206 2.40 -7.20 -4.89
N VAL A 207 1.31 -6.63 -4.38
CA VAL A 207 1.28 -5.98 -3.06
C VAL A 207 0.36 -6.77 -2.12
N ALA A 208 0.97 -7.51 -1.20
CA ALA A 208 0.28 -8.22 -0.14
C ALA A 208 0.20 -7.35 1.12
N ALA A 209 -0.90 -6.62 1.29
CA ALA A 209 -1.18 -5.81 2.48
C ALA A 209 -2.12 -6.56 3.45
N PHE A 210 -1.85 -6.46 4.75
CA PHE A 210 -2.61 -7.14 5.81
C PHE A 210 -2.54 -6.36 7.12
N ALA A 211 -3.38 -6.72 8.10
CA ALA A 211 -3.36 -6.10 9.42
C ALA A 211 -1.97 -6.31 10.07
N PRO A 212 -1.29 -5.27 10.58
CA PRO A 212 0.08 -5.39 11.08
C PRO A 212 0.27 -6.48 12.13
N GLN A 213 1.35 -7.25 12.01
CA GLN A 213 1.69 -8.37 12.89
C GLN A 213 3.15 -8.26 13.38
N GLN A 214 3.40 -8.76 14.58
CA GLN A 214 4.76 -8.99 15.06
C GLN A 214 5.37 -10.21 14.38
N ALA A 215 6.53 -10.05 13.75
CA ALA A 215 7.23 -11.10 13.03
C ALA A 215 8.74 -10.90 13.07
N ARG A 216 9.49 -12.00 13.19
CA ARG A 216 10.93 -12.04 12.90
C ARG A 216 11.20 -12.62 11.52
N TYR A 217 10.40 -13.60 11.11
CA TYR A 217 10.53 -14.26 9.83
C TYR A 217 9.30 -13.98 8.96
N VAL A 218 9.55 -13.73 7.68
CA VAL A 218 8.52 -13.58 6.65
C VAL A 218 8.84 -14.56 5.53
N ARG A 219 7.85 -15.30 5.05
CA ARG A 219 8.03 -16.30 4.00
C ARG A 219 6.93 -16.19 2.95
N MET A 220 7.34 -16.19 1.69
CA MET A 220 6.45 -16.46 0.56
C MET A 220 6.45 -17.97 0.29
N VAL A 221 5.26 -18.56 0.17
CA VAL A 221 5.08 -19.97 -0.19
C VAL A 221 4.31 -20.04 -1.50
N GLY A 222 5.01 -20.39 -2.58
CA GLY A 222 4.46 -20.64 -3.91
C GLY A 222 3.82 -22.02 -3.97
N LEU A 223 2.52 -22.07 -4.20
CA LEU A 223 1.73 -23.30 -4.25
C LEU A 223 1.63 -23.85 -5.67
N THR A 224 1.32 -22.99 -6.64
CA THR A 224 1.15 -23.39 -8.05
C THR A 224 1.84 -22.37 -8.94
N ARG A 225 2.65 -22.87 -9.89
CA ARG A 225 3.39 -22.03 -10.83
C ARG A 225 2.47 -21.43 -11.90
N GLY A 226 2.76 -20.19 -12.29
CA GLY A 226 2.07 -19.51 -13.39
C GLY A 226 2.59 -19.89 -14.77
N THR A 227 3.79 -20.49 -14.83
CA THR A 227 4.46 -20.92 -16.06
C THR A 227 5.05 -22.33 -15.90
N SER A 228 5.70 -22.86 -16.95
CA SER A 228 6.42 -24.12 -16.88
C SER A 228 7.74 -24.06 -16.09
N TYR A 229 8.25 -22.85 -15.82
CA TYR A 229 9.46 -22.59 -15.03
C TYR A 229 9.18 -22.67 -13.53
N GLY A 230 10.21 -22.55 -12.69
CA GLY A 230 10.08 -22.39 -11.23
C GLY A 230 9.50 -21.02 -10.83
N PHE A 231 9.54 -20.70 -9.54
CA PHE A 231 9.23 -19.36 -9.06
C PHE A 231 10.49 -18.50 -9.10
N SER A 232 10.37 -17.25 -9.53
CA SER A 232 11.49 -16.32 -9.64
C SER A 232 11.09 -14.92 -9.20
N LEU A 233 11.91 -14.32 -8.33
CA LEU A 233 11.68 -12.98 -7.78
C LEU A 233 12.90 -12.11 -8.08
N TRP A 234 12.65 -10.94 -8.64
CA TRP A 234 13.61 -9.84 -8.65
C TRP A 234 13.81 -9.31 -7.23
N GLU A 235 12.72 -9.10 -6.48
CA GLU A 235 12.80 -8.58 -5.12
C GLU A 235 11.60 -9.04 -4.26
N LEU A 236 11.86 -9.30 -2.98
CA LEU A 236 10.90 -9.52 -1.91
C LEU A 236 11.15 -8.43 -0.86
N SER A 237 10.29 -7.42 -0.86
CA SER A 237 10.38 -6.32 0.10
C SER A 237 9.37 -6.49 1.23
N VAL A 238 9.77 -6.14 2.45
CA VAL A 238 8.91 -6.21 3.64
C VAL A 238 8.81 -4.83 4.26
N TYR A 239 7.62 -4.42 4.70
CA TYR A 239 7.38 -3.11 5.30
C TYR A 239 6.50 -3.22 6.55
N ALA A 240 6.64 -2.26 7.47
CA ALA A 240 5.85 -2.21 8.71
C ALA A 240 4.36 -1.89 8.46
N HIS A 241 4.03 -1.29 7.31
CA HIS A 241 2.71 -0.81 6.91
C HIS A 241 2.48 -1.08 5.42
#